data_AF-A0A8C7CAW9-F1
#
_entry.id   AF-A0A8C7CAW9-F1
#
_cell.length_a   1.000
_cell.length_b   1.000
_cell.length_c   1.000
_cell.angle_alpha   90.00
_cell.angle_beta   90.00
_cell.angle_gamma   90.00
#
_symmetry.space_group_name_H-M   'P 1'
#
loop_
_entity.id
_entity.type
_entity.pdbx_description
1 polymer ?
#
loop_
_entity_poly.entity_id
_entity_poly.type
_entity_poly.pdbx_seq_one_letter_code
_entity_poly.pdbx_strand_id
1 'polypeptide(L)'
;MMCVWVALPGNFGPFEASTKCICTANIHHKITTSCAKGNSFLDLVVDQNVYIDGFGACEGTLACSTCHVILDQKGYDQLGPIIDEESDMLDLAFGLTDMSRLGCQVCLSRDLE
;
A
#
# COMPACT_ATOMS: atom_id res chain seq x y z
N MET A 1 14.65 -8.44 -1.04
CA MET A 1 13.92 -7.66 -0.02
C MET A 1 13.42 -6.39 -0.70
N MET A 2 12.13 -6.40 -1.06
CA MET A 2 11.47 -5.33 -1.81
C MET A 2 11.00 -4.24 -0.84
N CYS A 3 11.45 -2.99 -1.01
CA CYS A 3 10.66 -1.85 -0.54
C CYS A 3 9.66 -1.51 -1.65
N VAL A 4 8.36 -1.51 -1.34
CA VAL A 4 7.31 -1.14 -2.29
C VAL A 4 6.94 0.32 -2.03
N TRP A 5 7.28 1.19 -2.97
CA TRP A 5 6.91 2.61 -2.88
C TRP A 5 5.57 2.83 -3.56
N VAL A 6 4.63 3.42 -2.82
CA VAL A 6 3.27 3.66 -3.28
C VAL A 6 3.06 5.16 -3.38
N ALA A 7 3.00 5.66 -4.62
CA ALA A 7 2.62 7.04 -4.88
C ALA A 7 1.14 7.05 -5.30
N LEU A 8 0.34 7.82 -4.54
CA LEU A 8 -1.07 8.05 -4.82
C LEU A 8 -1.21 9.41 -5.53
N PRO A 9 -1.59 9.45 -6.82
CA PRO A 9 -1.84 10.68 -7.53
C PRO A 9 -3.10 11.36 -6.99
N GLY A 10 -2.88 12.46 -6.27
CA GLY A 10 -3.90 13.44 -5.95
C GLY A 10 -4.35 14.22 -7.17
N ASN A 11 -5.29 13.67 -7.93
CA ASN A 11 -6.37 14.40 -8.60
C ASN A 11 -7.27 13.41 -9.36
N PHE A 12 -8.51 13.21 -8.92
CA PHE A 12 -9.54 12.56 -9.72
C PHE A 12 -10.78 13.44 -9.80
N GLY A 13 -11.27 13.65 -11.02
CA GLY A 13 -12.53 14.34 -11.23
C GLY A 13 -13.71 13.58 -10.61
N PRO A 14 -14.87 14.23 -10.41
CA PRO A 14 -16.01 13.69 -9.65
C PRO A 14 -16.62 12.38 -10.21
N PHE A 15 -16.23 11.96 -11.42
CA PHE A 15 -16.82 10.83 -12.15
C PHE A 15 -15.95 9.56 -12.19
N GLU A 16 -14.69 9.58 -11.75
CA GLU A 16 -13.86 8.37 -11.76
C GLU A 16 -14.10 7.50 -10.50
N ALA A 17 -14.39 6.22 -10.73
CA ALA A 17 -14.66 5.24 -9.69
C ALA A 17 -13.41 4.48 -9.24
N SER A 18 -12.26 4.74 -9.87
CA SER A 18 -11.00 4.01 -9.66
C SER A 18 -9.86 4.94 -9.30
N THR A 19 -9.17 4.66 -8.20
CA THR A 19 -7.95 5.38 -7.80
C THR A 19 -6.77 4.75 -8.54
N LYS A 20 -6.03 5.55 -9.32
CA LYS A 20 -4.78 5.09 -9.94
C LYS A 20 -3.72 5.02 -8.84
N CYS A 21 -3.04 3.90 -8.70
CA CYS A 21 -1.96 3.71 -7.73
C CYS A 21 -0.67 3.41 -8.48
N ILE A 22 0.41 4.08 -8.11
CA ILE A 22 1.73 3.81 -8.66
C ILE A 22 2.50 3.00 -7.63
N CYS A 23 2.78 1.75 -7.94
CA CYS A 23 3.51 0.83 -7.08
C CYS A 23 4.88 0.60 -7.69
N THR A 24 5.95 0.93 -6.97
CA THR A 24 7.31 0.62 -7.40
C THR A 24 7.83 -0.53 -6.57
N ALA A 25 7.91 -1.71 -7.18
CA ALA A 25 8.48 -2.89 -6.55
C ALA A 25 9.97 -2.99 -6.92
N ASN A 26 10.84 -3.15 -5.92
CA ASN A 26 12.22 -3.59 -6.12
C ASN A 26 13.11 -2.66 -6.96
N ILE A 27 13.04 -1.33 -6.72
CA ILE A 27 13.89 -0.25 -7.29
C ILE A 27 13.96 -0.15 -8.83
N HIS A 28 13.57 -1.16 -9.60
CA HIS A 28 13.68 -1.23 -11.06
C HIS A 28 12.34 -1.51 -11.77
N HIS A 29 11.24 -1.78 -11.05
CA HIS A 29 9.95 -2.10 -11.67
C HIS A 29 8.83 -1.20 -11.13
N LYS A 30 8.58 -0.09 -11.84
CA LYS A 30 7.46 0.82 -11.58
C LYS A 30 6.22 0.31 -12.32
N ILE A 31 5.19 -0.04 -11.58
CA ILE A 31 3.90 -0.50 -12.10
C ILE A 31 2.88 0.57 -11.78
N THR A 32 2.03 0.88 -12.75
CA THR A 32 0.92 1.82 -12.57
C THR A 32 -0.36 1.07 -12.81
N THR A 33 -1.17 0.94 -11.76
CA THR A 33 -2.44 0.21 -11.82
C THR A 33 -3.58 1.13 -11.36
N SER A 34 -4.82 0.70 -11.55
CA SER A 34 -5.98 1.36 -10.96
C SER A 34 -6.80 0.33 -10.19
N CYS A 35 -7.44 0.76 -9.10
CA CYS A 35 -8.24 -0.13 -8.26
C CYS A 35 -9.56 0.52 -7.87
N ALA A 36 -10.55 -0.32 -7.59
CA ALA A 36 -11.85 0.09 -7.10
C ALA A 36 -11.77 0.54 -5.64
N LYS A 37 -12.72 1.39 -5.24
CA LYS A 37 -12.78 1.94 -3.87
C LYS A 37 -13.01 0.84 -2.85
N GLY A 38 -12.37 0.99 -1.70
CA GLY A 38 -12.56 0.10 -0.54
C GLY A 38 -11.72 -1.17 -0.60
N ASN A 39 -10.96 -1.39 -1.68
CA ASN A 39 -9.98 -2.46 -1.74
C ASN A 39 -8.72 -2.06 -0.96
N SER A 40 -8.07 -3.05 -0.34
CA SER A 40 -6.77 -2.86 0.26
C SER A 40 -5.68 -2.79 -0.81
N PHE A 41 -4.49 -2.30 -0.44
CA PHE A 41 -3.35 -2.36 -1.34
C PHE A 41 -2.98 -3.81 -1.71
N LEU A 42 -3.19 -4.76 -0.79
CA LEU A 42 -2.99 -6.18 -1.06
C LEU A 42 -3.91 -6.68 -2.18
N ASP A 43 -5.21 -6.36 -2.11
CA ASP A 43 -6.18 -6.73 -3.13
C ASP A 43 -5.80 -6.15 -4.49
N LEU A 44 -5.30 -4.91 -4.54
CA LEU A 44 -4.81 -4.29 -5.77
C LEU A 44 -3.65 -5.07 -6.39
N VAL A 45 -2.68 -5.52 -5.57
CA VAL A 45 -1.54 -6.29 -6.07
C VAL A 45 -2.00 -7.64 -6.63
N VAL A 46 -2.93 -8.30 -5.94
CA VAL A 46 -3.49 -9.60 -6.34
C VAL A 46 -4.36 -9.47 -7.60
N ASP A 47 -5.31 -8.53 -7.63
CA ASP A 47 -6.24 -8.31 -8.76
C ASP A 47 -5.50 -7.94 -10.05
N GLN A 48 -4.43 -7.16 -9.92
CA GLN A 48 -3.62 -6.72 -11.07
C GLN A 48 -2.55 -7.74 -11.45
N ASN A 49 -2.54 -8.91 -10.78
CA ASN A 49 -1.58 -9.98 -10.96
C ASN A 49 -0.13 -9.49 -10.92
N VAL A 50 0.13 -8.53 -10.02
CA VAL A 50 1.43 -7.92 -9.83
C VAL A 50 2.26 -8.88 -8.98
N TYR A 51 3.17 -9.59 -9.64
CA TYR A 51 4.02 -10.56 -8.96
C TYR A 51 5.10 -9.86 -8.11
N ILE A 52 4.87 -9.77 -6.81
CA ILE A 52 5.86 -9.32 -5.82
C ILE A 52 6.21 -10.53 -4.96
N ASP A 53 7.45 -11.00 -5.08
CA ASP A 53 7.91 -12.19 -4.37
C ASP A 53 7.76 -12.04 -2.85
N GLY A 54 7.01 -12.97 -2.23
CA GLY A 54 6.74 -13.00 -0.80
C GLY A 54 5.78 -11.93 -0.25
N PHE A 55 5.22 -11.06 -1.08
CA PHE A 55 4.31 -9.99 -0.62
C PHE A 55 2.97 -10.54 -0.15
N GLY A 56 2.50 -10.09 1.02
CA GLY A 56 1.18 -10.47 1.52
C GLY A 56 1.05 -11.94 1.94
N ALA A 57 2.12 -12.54 2.43
CA ALA A 57 2.19 -13.98 2.77
C ALA A 57 1.11 -14.46 3.76
N CYS A 58 0.64 -13.58 4.64
CA CYS A 58 -0.42 -13.85 5.61
C CYS A 58 -1.82 -13.41 5.12
N GLU A 59 -1.96 -13.02 3.86
CA GLU A 59 -3.24 -12.66 3.23
C GLU A 59 -4.02 -11.55 3.98
N GLY A 60 -3.29 -10.65 4.64
CA GLY A 60 -3.89 -9.52 5.36
C GLY A 60 -4.39 -9.83 6.78
N THR A 61 -4.05 -10.98 7.35
CA THR A 61 -4.41 -11.37 8.72
C THR A 61 -3.56 -10.72 9.82
N LEU A 62 -2.76 -9.69 9.49
CA LEU A 62 -1.90 -8.97 10.44
C LEU A 62 -0.89 -9.88 11.17
N ALA A 63 -0.51 -10.99 10.55
CA ALA A 63 0.43 -11.98 11.11
C ALA A 63 1.84 -11.92 10.47
N CYS A 64 2.08 -10.93 9.60
CA CYS A 64 3.32 -10.79 8.86
C CYS A 64 3.60 -9.34 8.48
N SER A 65 4.87 -9.00 8.27
CA SER A 65 5.32 -7.69 7.77
C SER A 65 5.71 -7.70 6.29
N THR A 66 5.39 -8.78 5.56
CA THR A 66 5.77 -8.91 4.14
C THR A 66 4.93 -8.04 3.20
N CYS A 67 3.83 -7.48 3.69
CA CYS A 67 3.04 -6.47 3.00
C CYS A 67 3.49 -5.03 3.31
N HIS A 68 4.65 -4.85 3.95
CA HIS A 68 5.21 -3.52 4.23
C HIS A 68 5.36 -2.69 2.95
N VAL A 69 4.78 -1.49 2.98
CA VAL A 69 4.85 -0.50 1.92
C VAL A 69 5.31 0.84 2.49
N ILE A 70 5.96 1.65 1.65
CA ILE A 70 6.33 3.03 1.96
C ILE A 70 5.45 3.92 1.11
N LEU A 71 4.69 4.80 1.76
CA LEU A 71 3.79 5.74 1.10
C LEU A 71 4.49 7.07 0.83
N ASP A 72 3.99 7.81 -0.14
CA ASP A 72 4.32 9.24 -0.26
C ASP A 72 3.66 10.03 0.87
N GLN A 73 4.24 11.17 1.24
CA GLN A 73 3.76 12.01 2.35
C GLN A 73 2.27 12.30 2.25
N LYS A 74 1.78 12.64 1.04
CA LYS A 74 0.35 12.91 0.83
C LYS A 74 -0.52 11.72 1.17
N GLY A 75 -0.15 10.55 0.65
CA GLY A 75 -0.88 9.30 0.88
C GLY A 75 -0.84 8.89 2.35
N TYR A 76 0.29 9.10 3.02
CA TYR A 76 0.43 8.81 4.45
C TYR A 76 -0.42 9.74 5.32
N ASP A 77 -0.44 11.05 5.03
CA ASP A 77 -1.18 12.06 5.79
C ASP A 77 -2.71 11.84 5.73
N GLN A 78 -3.21 11.19 4.69
CA GLN A 78 -4.62 10.86 4.53
C GLN A 78 -5.02 9.58 5.28
N LEU A 79 -4.04 8.77 5.70
CA LEU A 79 -4.32 7.56 6.46
C LEU A 79 -4.59 7.89 7.93
N GLY A 80 -5.46 7.07 8.51
CA GLY A 80 -5.70 7.10 9.95
C GLY A 80 -4.47 6.70 10.77
N PRO A 81 -4.53 6.91 12.10
CA PRO A 81 -3.47 6.51 13.01
C PRO A 81 -3.15 5.02 12.85
N ILE A 82 -1.87 4.68 13.03
CA ILE A 82 -1.44 3.30 13.11
C ILE A 82 -1.99 2.67 14.39
N ILE A 83 -2.45 1.42 14.30
CA ILE A 83 -2.86 0.63 15.47
C ILE A 83 -1.66 -0.09 16.07
N ASP A 84 -1.70 -0.38 17.36
CA ASP A 84 -0.57 -0.96 18.10
C ASP A 84 -0.12 -2.29 17.46
N GLU A 85 -1.07 -3.15 17.06
CA GLU A 85 -0.76 -4.43 16.40
C GLU A 85 -0.05 -4.25 15.05
N GLU A 86 -0.39 -3.20 14.29
CA GLU A 86 0.29 -2.86 13.03
C GLU A 86 1.71 -2.37 13.32
N SER A 87 1.88 -1.54 14.35
CA SER A 87 3.18 -1.03 14.77
C SER A 87 4.12 -2.16 15.20
N ASP A 88 3.64 -3.11 16.01
CA ASP A 88 4.41 -4.28 16.46
C ASP A 88 4.93 -5.11 15.27
N MET A 89 4.13 -5.24 14.22
CA MET A 89 4.54 -5.95 13.01
C MET A 89 5.50 -5.12 12.14
N LEU A 90 5.30 -3.80 12.06
CA LEU A 90 6.20 -2.91 11.32
C LEU A 90 7.60 -2.84 11.93
N ASP A 91 7.75 -3.01 13.24
CA ASP A 91 9.07 -3.08 13.89
C ASP A 91 9.91 -4.27 13.40
N LEU A 92 9.27 -5.30 12.87
CA LEU A 92 9.92 -6.45 12.24
C LEU A 92 10.23 -6.22 10.75
N ALA A 93 9.77 -5.11 10.16
CA ALA A 93 9.96 -4.80 8.75
C ALA A 93 11.37 -4.27 8.47
N PHE A 94 11.92 -4.64 7.32
CA PHE A 94 13.24 -4.17 6.90
C PHE A 94 13.13 -2.81 6.20
N GLY A 95 13.94 -1.82 6.62
CA GLY A 95 13.93 -0.49 6.02
C GLY A 95 12.70 0.32 6.42
N LEU A 96 12.27 0.20 7.67
CA LEU A 96 11.21 1.00 8.27
C LEU A 96 11.51 2.50 8.14
N THR A 97 10.49 3.26 7.77
CA THR A 97 10.50 4.72 7.62
C THR A 97 9.27 5.31 8.28
N ASP A 98 9.27 6.63 8.53
CA ASP A 98 8.11 7.31 9.13
C ASP A 98 6.83 7.16 8.29
N MET A 99 6.96 6.97 6.97
CA MET A 99 5.85 6.77 6.03
C MET A 99 5.56 5.29 5.73
N SER A 100 6.04 4.39 6.58
CA SER A 100 5.82 2.95 6.43
C SER A 100 4.47 2.52 6.98
N ARG A 101 3.76 1.66 6.24
CA ARG A 101 2.49 1.04 6.64
C ARG A 101 2.42 -0.40 6.18
N LEU A 102 1.55 -1.21 6.78
CA LEU A 102 1.20 -2.52 6.24
C LEU A 102 0.17 -2.34 5.13
N GLY A 103 0.52 -2.69 3.89
CA GLY A 103 -0.36 -2.50 2.72
C GLY A 103 -1.70 -3.22 2.85
N CYS A 104 -1.80 -4.30 3.62
CA CYS A 104 -3.08 -4.94 3.90
C CYS A 104 -4.04 -4.09 4.76
N GLN A 105 -3.52 -3.15 5.56
CA GLN A 105 -4.30 -2.22 6.36
C GLN A 105 -4.57 -0.89 5.64
N VAL A 106 -3.85 -0.65 4.54
CA VAL A 106 -4.02 0.55 3.71
C VAL A 106 -5.23 0.34 2.78
N CYS A 107 -6.36 0.93 3.16
CA CYS A 107 -7.56 0.99 2.33
C CYS A 107 -7.48 2.13 1.32
N LEU A 108 -7.72 1.83 0.04
CA LEU A 108 -7.78 2.83 -1.02
C LEU A 108 -9.19 3.45 -1.06
N SER A 109 -9.38 4.56 -0.33
CA SER A 109 -10.62 5.36 -0.33
C SER A 109 -10.51 6.65 -1.16
N ARG A 110 -11.68 7.24 -1.46
CA ARG A 110 -11.79 8.49 -2.25
C ARG A 110 -11.10 9.69 -1.62
N ASP A 111 -11.05 9.72 -0.30
CA ASP A 111 -10.44 10.79 0.50
C ASP A 111 -8.92 10.73 0.54
N LEU A 112 -8.30 9.75 -0.15
CA LEU A 112 -6.87 9.83 -0.41
C LEU A 112 -6.60 10.84 -1.55
N GLU A 113 -6.67 12.14 -1.21
CA GLU A 113 -6.47 13.32 -2.10
C GLU A 113 -5.04 13.87 -2.16
#